data_AF-A0A329LAN0-F1
#
_entry.id   AF-A0A329LAN0-F1
#
_cell.length_a   1.000
_cell.length_b   1.000
_cell.length_c   1.000
_cell.angle_alpha   90.00
_cell.angle_beta   90.00
_cell.angle_gamma   90.00
#
_symmetry.space_group_name_H-M   'P 1'
#
loop_
_entity.id
_entity.type
_entity.pdbx_description
1 polymer ?
#
loop_
_entity_poly.entity_id
_entity_poly.type
_entity_poly.pdbx_seq_one_letter_code
_entity_poly.pdbx_strand_id
1 'polypeptide(L)'
;MKKVAALLATGTMALSLYTGAALVQPIGTSFAASLTAEHFKDLENADPGLKAKIDAMLAADIFEGVSGDTFGIDQNMTRAQFAKVAVLLFKLPLDTSVQASSFSDVRAEDPANGWAIPYVEAARKAGLIDGVTDTTFAPGEQVTAGQLDAILLRGLGKSVDTTGAVWYADAVKQAGALGFHPAGKTGEVAADRADLVNSSYTVKQLVDKPVTPPETTPVSVVSAQPASDNLKVQVTFDEAVDTAKAVLSLSKGTAAVQTTVSWSADKKSATLTAAAALTAGDYTVALSGLEASDIKQATASFNIPAANVSFGSVTIGNLTYSIPQDYELANVVDSGLTEAATGADGLETRANAEDPTVSKLAKEIKIKLTSGGDEVAVPGIIQSIVSTDPSIIKTGVSADHRGYALGLKTGTATLTISFQAVNGDTKLIQTTVTVKSERVAANAIKVENSTYEHKLADSSQFDAYEAMGLTITDNFGTEYEKGEIKKYNFALGTMFTVSAVEGGGSVSVGQDGIVSLSGSVTSFELNAILFNGERATTYVNVN
;
A
#
# COMPACT_ATOMS: atom_id res chain seq x y z
N MET A 1 -33.59 -62.47 -33.98
CA MET A 1 -32.43 -61.91 -33.23
C MET A 1 -31.89 -60.72 -34.01
N LYS A 2 -32.00 -59.50 -33.46
CA LYS A 2 -31.25 -58.31 -33.90
C LYS A 2 -30.25 -58.02 -32.78
N LYS A 3 -28.95 -57.95 -33.09
CA LYS A 3 -27.92 -57.53 -32.13
C LYS A 3 -27.38 -56.18 -32.55
N VAL A 4 -27.46 -55.24 -31.62
CA VAL A 4 -26.87 -53.90 -31.60
C VAL A 4 -25.38 -54.07 -31.31
N ALA A 5 -24.51 -53.36 -32.05
CA ALA A 5 -23.09 -53.27 -31.75
C ALA A 5 -22.72 -51.82 -31.47
N ALA A 6 -22.28 -51.57 -30.24
CA ALA A 6 -21.57 -50.36 -29.83
C ALA A 6 -20.10 -50.51 -30.20
N LEU A 7 -19.50 -49.48 -30.79
CA LEU A 7 -18.08 -49.42 -31.13
C LEU A 7 -17.43 -48.33 -30.28
N LEU A 8 -16.70 -48.75 -29.25
CA LEU A 8 -15.68 -47.94 -28.57
C LEU A 8 -14.39 -48.07 -29.37
N ALA A 9 -13.92 -46.96 -29.97
CA ALA A 9 -12.66 -46.91 -30.67
C ALA A 9 -11.61 -46.23 -29.77
N THR A 10 -10.71 -47.03 -29.21
CA THR A 10 -9.44 -46.59 -28.60
C THR A 10 -8.46 -46.25 -29.72
N GLY A 11 -8.12 -44.97 -29.88
CA GLY A 11 -7.10 -44.51 -30.83
C GLY A 11 -5.71 -44.45 -30.19
N THR A 12 -4.85 -45.38 -30.57
CA THR A 12 -3.40 -45.39 -30.32
C THR A 12 -2.71 -44.26 -31.10
N MET A 13 -2.02 -43.34 -30.42
CA MET A 13 -1.13 -42.37 -31.06
C MET A 13 0.23 -43.03 -31.41
N ALA A 14 0.62 -42.95 -32.68
CA ALA A 14 1.90 -43.42 -33.18
C ALA A 14 2.89 -42.25 -33.29
N LEU A 15 4.04 -42.39 -32.64
CA LEU A 15 5.17 -41.47 -32.70
C LEU A 15 6.03 -41.81 -33.93
N SER A 16 6.08 -40.94 -34.93
CA SER A 16 6.89 -41.13 -36.14
C SER A 16 8.33 -40.65 -35.94
N LEU A 17 9.28 -41.59 -35.90
CA LEU A 17 10.72 -41.32 -35.99
C LEU A 17 11.18 -41.39 -37.46
N TYR A 18 11.72 -40.30 -37.99
CA TYR A 18 12.31 -40.24 -39.34
C TYR A 18 13.83 -40.49 -39.28
N THR A 19 14.31 -41.53 -39.96
CA THR A 19 15.74 -41.73 -40.27
C THR A 19 16.08 -41.15 -41.64
N GLY A 20 17.13 -40.34 -41.71
CA GLY A 20 17.50 -39.56 -42.89
C GLY A 20 18.23 -40.31 -44.00
N ALA A 21 18.23 -39.69 -45.18
CA ALA A 21 19.28 -39.81 -46.18
C ALA A 21 19.59 -38.40 -46.71
N ALA A 22 20.87 -38.05 -46.69
CA ALA A 22 21.38 -36.72 -46.98
C ALA A 22 21.36 -36.36 -48.47
N LEU A 23 20.91 -35.15 -48.80
CA LEU A 23 21.46 -34.35 -49.89
C LEU A 23 21.72 -32.94 -49.37
N VAL A 24 22.98 -32.51 -49.49
CA VAL A 24 23.48 -31.19 -49.10
C VAL A 24 22.98 -30.15 -50.12
N GLN A 25 22.24 -29.16 -49.65
CA GLN A 25 21.92 -27.92 -50.36
C GLN A 25 22.00 -26.73 -49.37
N PRO A 26 22.25 -25.49 -49.85
CA PRO A 26 22.80 -24.42 -49.03
C PRO A 26 21.81 -24.00 -47.95
N ILE A 27 22.38 -23.59 -46.81
CA ILE A 27 21.71 -23.20 -45.57
C ILE A 27 20.79 -22.00 -45.86
N GLY A 28 19.56 -22.30 -46.28
CA GLY A 28 18.42 -21.44 -46.03
C GLY A 28 17.99 -21.70 -44.59
N THR A 29 18.11 -20.69 -43.73
CA THR A 29 17.49 -20.68 -42.42
C THR A 29 15.97 -20.84 -42.59
N SER A 30 15.47 -22.07 -42.54
CA SER A 30 14.05 -22.33 -42.37
C SER A 30 13.67 -21.92 -40.95
N PHE A 31 13.17 -20.69 -40.80
CA PHE A 31 12.38 -20.37 -39.63
C PHE A 31 11.15 -21.28 -39.69
N ALA A 32 11.04 -22.26 -38.78
CA ALA A 32 9.76 -22.89 -38.54
C ALA A 32 8.79 -21.76 -38.19
N ALA A 33 7.71 -21.62 -38.96
CA ALA A 33 6.72 -20.60 -38.68
C ALA A 33 6.18 -20.84 -37.26
N SER A 34 6.31 -19.85 -36.37
CA SER A 34 5.72 -19.92 -35.04
C SER A 34 4.22 -20.10 -35.20
N LEU A 35 3.66 -21.15 -34.60
CA LEU A 35 2.21 -21.33 -34.58
C LEU A 35 1.58 -20.18 -33.80
N THR A 36 0.47 -19.66 -34.30
CA THR A 36 -0.38 -18.67 -33.64
C THR A 36 -1.77 -19.26 -33.42
N ALA A 37 -2.63 -18.57 -32.67
CA ALA A 37 -4.00 -18.94 -32.37
C ALA A 37 -4.81 -19.16 -33.66
N GLU A 38 -4.50 -18.45 -34.75
CA GLU A 38 -5.14 -18.62 -36.06
C GLU A 38 -4.88 -19.99 -36.70
N HIS A 39 -3.88 -20.74 -36.23
CA HIS A 39 -3.62 -22.10 -36.71
C HIS A 39 -4.67 -23.11 -36.21
N PHE A 40 -5.36 -22.80 -35.11
CA PHE A 40 -6.25 -23.71 -34.43
C PHE A 40 -7.71 -23.42 -34.74
N LYS A 41 -8.41 -24.40 -35.31
CA LYS A 41 -9.81 -24.24 -35.77
C LYS A 41 -10.78 -24.00 -34.62
N ASP A 42 -10.54 -24.62 -33.47
CA ASP A 42 -11.36 -24.46 -32.27
C ASP A 42 -11.23 -23.06 -31.64
N LEU A 43 -10.23 -22.27 -32.04
CA LEU A 43 -10.08 -20.89 -31.63
C LEU A 43 -10.74 -19.89 -32.58
N GLU A 44 -11.33 -20.30 -33.72
CA GLU A 44 -11.87 -19.37 -34.72
C GLU A 44 -12.79 -18.29 -34.11
N ASN A 45 -13.65 -18.69 -33.17
CA ASN A 45 -14.61 -17.81 -32.49
C ASN A 45 -14.18 -17.36 -31.08
N ALA A 46 -12.95 -17.65 -30.65
CA ALA A 46 -12.45 -17.23 -29.35
C ALA A 46 -12.28 -15.70 -29.26
N ASP A 47 -12.42 -15.16 -28.05
CA ASP A 47 -12.20 -13.74 -27.76
C ASP A 47 -10.81 -13.27 -28.23
N PRO A 48 -10.69 -12.10 -28.89
CA PRO A 48 -9.39 -11.59 -29.36
C PRO A 48 -8.34 -11.43 -28.26
N GLY A 49 -8.75 -11.07 -27.05
CA GLY A 49 -7.86 -10.97 -25.89
C GLY A 49 -7.32 -12.33 -25.47
N LEU A 50 -8.14 -13.37 -25.49
CA LEU A 50 -7.69 -14.75 -25.24
C LEU A 50 -6.73 -15.25 -26.33
N LYS A 51 -7.01 -14.97 -27.61
CA LYS A 51 -6.12 -15.33 -28.73
C LYS A 51 -4.73 -14.71 -28.58
N ALA A 52 -4.65 -13.42 -28.24
CA ALA A 52 -3.38 -12.74 -28.02
C ALA A 52 -2.57 -13.36 -26.86
N LYS A 53 -3.24 -13.84 -25.81
CA LYS A 53 -2.58 -14.57 -24.71
C LYS A 53 -2.05 -15.92 -25.19
N ILE A 54 -2.84 -16.67 -25.96
CA ILE A 54 -2.44 -17.95 -26.55
C ILE A 54 -1.21 -17.75 -27.44
N ASP A 55 -1.21 -16.74 -28.32
CA ASP A 55 -0.07 -16.39 -29.17
C ASP A 55 1.22 -16.15 -28.37
N ALA A 56 1.12 -15.36 -27.31
CA ALA A 56 2.26 -15.05 -26.46
C ALA A 56 2.79 -16.29 -25.71
N MET A 57 1.92 -17.23 -25.35
CA MET A 57 2.31 -18.46 -24.66
C MET A 57 2.86 -19.52 -25.62
N LEU A 58 2.36 -19.57 -26.87
CA LEU A 58 2.90 -20.39 -27.96
C LEU A 58 4.30 -19.88 -28.38
N ALA A 59 4.44 -18.57 -28.57
CA ALA A 59 5.72 -17.95 -28.93
C ALA A 59 6.80 -18.10 -27.86
N ALA A 60 6.41 -18.36 -26.61
CA ALA A 60 7.30 -18.65 -25.49
C ALA A 60 7.54 -20.15 -25.27
N ASP A 61 6.99 -21.02 -26.12
CA ASP A 61 7.03 -22.48 -26.00
C ASP A 61 6.48 -23.02 -24.67
N ILE A 62 5.58 -22.29 -24.00
CA ILE A 62 4.99 -22.70 -22.70
C ILE A 62 3.76 -23.58 -22.91
N PHE A 63 2.99 -23.30 -23.97
CA PHE A 63 1.83 -24.09 -24.37
C PHE A 63 2.03 -24.63 -25.79
N GLU A 64 1.33 -25.73 -26.10
CA GLU A 64 1.29 -26.36 -27.44
C GLU A 64 -0.14 -26.79 -27.77
N GLY A 65 -0.46 -27.10 -29.02
CA GLY A 65 -1.78 -27.65 -29.38
C GLY A 65 -1.96 -29.09 -28.89
N VAL A 66 -3.20 -29.53 -28.68
CA VAL A 66 -3.50 -30.95 -28.40
C VAL A 66 -3.45 -31.81 -29.68
N SER A 67 -3.56 -31.16 -30.85
CA SER A 67 -3.32 -31.76 -32.17
C SER A 67 -2.75 -30.71 -33.13
N GLY A 68 -2.49 -31.10 -34.38
CA GLY A 68 -1.95 -30.20 -35.41
C GLY A 68 -2.85 -29.01 -35.78
N ASP A 69 -4.17 -29.06 -35.52
CA ASP A 69 -5.10 -27.98 -35.85
C ASP A 69 -6.13 -27.70 -34.74
N THR A 70 -5.94 -28.27 -33.54
CA THR A 70 -6.81 -28.09 -32.37
C THR A 70 -5.99 -27.69 -31.14
N PHE A 71 -6.36 -26.59 -30.48
CA PHE A 71 -5.71 -26.13 -29.25
C PHE A 71 -6.28 -26.83 -28.01
N GLY A 72 -7.57 -27.12 -27.99
CA GLY A 72 -8.29 -27.77 -26.90
C GLY A 72 -8.68 -26.79 -25.79
N ILE A 73 -9.10 -25.57 -26.13
CA ILE A 73 -9.25 -24.47 -25.15
C ILE A 73 -10.23 -24.77 -24.00
N ASP A 74 -11.30 -25.52 -24.26
CA ASP A 74 -12.31 -25.89 -23.26
C ASP A 74 -12.01 -27.26 -22.59
N GLN A 75 -10.88 -27.90 -22.91
CA GLN A 75 -10.54 -29.20 -22.35
C GLN A 75 -9.82 -29.05 -21.01
N ASN A 76 -10.16 -29.90 -20.04
CA ASN A 76 -9.44 -29.97 -18.78
C ASN A 76 -8.01 -30.47 -19.01
N MET A 77 -7.06 -29.92 -18.25
CA MET A 77 -5.67 -30.34 -18.31
C MET A 77 -5.34 -31.30 -17.17
N THR A 78 -4.45 -32.25 -17.44
CA THR A 78 -3.97 -33.18 -16.43
C THR A 78 -2.86 -32.57 -15.58
N ARG A 79 -2.64 -33.12 -14.39
CA ARG A 79 -1.51 -32.73 -13.50
C ARG A 79 -0.15 -32.90 -14.18
N ALA A 80 0.02 -33.92 -15.01
CA ALA A 80 1.24 -34.10 -15.81
C ALA A 80 1.45 -32.97 -16.84
N GLN A 81 0.40 -32.58 -17.56
CA GLN A 81 0.46 -31.47 -18.50
C GLN A 81 0.77 -30.15 -17.79
N PHE A 82 0.16 -29.92 -16.63
CA PHE A 82 0.42 -28.70 -15.88
C PHE A 82 1.82 -28.66 -15.26
N ALA A 83 2.39 -29.80 -14.84
CA ALA A 83 3.79 -29.88 -14.41
C ALA A 83 4.76 -29.42 -15.51
N LYS A 84 4.53 -29.83 -16.76
CA LYS A 84 5.30 -29.34 -17.92
C LYS A 84 5.15 -27.82 -18.09
N VAL A 85 3.92 -27.31 -18.07
CA VAL A 85 3.67 -25.86 -18.17
C VAL A 85 4.40 -25.09 -17.08
N ALA A 86 4.35 -25.53 -15.82
CA ALA A 86 5.02 -24.86 -14.71
C ALA A 86 6.55 -24.82 -14.87
N VAL A 87 7.17 -25.93 -15.29
CA VAL A 87 8.62 -25.99 -15.58
C VAL A 87 9.02 -25.00 -16.65
N LEU A 88 8.25 -24.92 -17.74
CA LEU A 88 8.52 -24.02 -18.87
C LEU A 88 8.29 -22.55 -18.49
N LEU A 89 7.18 -22.27 -17.80
CA LEU A 89 6.80 -20.93 -17.35
C LEU A 89 7.87 -20.32 -16.44
N PHE A 90 8.35 -21.07 -15.45
CA PHE A 90 9.36 -20.60 -14.49
C PHE A 90 10.80 -20.89 -14.94
N LYS A 91 10.99 -21.40 -16.18
CA LYS A 91 12.30 -21.71 -16.77
C LYS A 91 13.18 -22.56 -15.85
N LEU A 92 12.56 -23.56 -15.21
CA LEU A 92 13.27 -24.42 -14.26
C LEU A 92 14.32 -25.29 -14.99
N PRO A 93 15.46 -25.60 -14.34
CA PRO A 93 16.44 -26.52 -14.90
C PRO A 93 15.80 -27.89 -15.17
N LEU A 94 15.77 -28.29 -16.44
CA LEU A 94 15.20 -29.56 -16.89
C LEU A 94 16.30 -30.53 -17.32
N ASP A 95 16.36 -31.68 -16.67
CA ASP A 95 17.22 -32.79 -17.07
C ASP A 95 16.36 -33.89 -17.72
N THR A 96 16.39 -33.95 -19.06
CA THR A 96 15.62 -34.91 -19.85
C THR A 96 16.18 -36.34 -19.79
N SER A 97 17.36 -36.54 -19.17
CA SER A 97 17.93 -37.87 -18.96
C SER A 97 17.32 -38.61 -17.77
N VAL A 98 16.51 -37.94 -16.94
CA VAL A 98 15.80 -38.56 -15.82
C VAL A 98 14.70 -39.48 -16.34
N GLN A 99 14.86 -40.78 -16.11
CA GLN A 99 13.94 -41.84 -16.55
C GLN A 99 13.15 -42.51 -15.41
N ALA A 100 13.42 -42.14 -14.15
CA ALA A 100 12.74 -42.69 -12.98
C ALA A 100 12.13 -41.56 -12.16
N SER A 101 10.86 -41.72 -11.76
CA SER A 101 10.18 -40.79 -10.87
C SER A 101 10.32 -41.20 -9.40
N SER A 102 10.28 -40.21 -8.51
CA SER A 102 10.09 -40.39 -7.08
C SER A 102 8.67 -40.85 -6.72
N PHE A 103 7.70 -40.75 -7.64
CA PHE A 103 6.35 -41.24 -7.47
C PHE A 103 6.14 -42.59 -8.14
N SER A 104 5.45 -43.48 -7.44
CA SER A 104 5.26 -44.88 -7.87
C SER A 104 4.32 -45.07 -9.06
N ASP A 105 3.52 -44.05 -9.38
CA ASP A 105 2.51 -44.02 -10.44
C ASP A 105 2.92 -43.19 -11.66
N VAL A 106 4.13 -42.64 -11.68
CA VAL A 106 4.71 -41.96 -12.86
C VAL A 106 5.86 -42.82 -13.39
N ARG A 107 5.57 -43.62 -14.43
CA ARG A 107 6.46 -44.69 -14.90
C ARG A 107 6.84 -44.50 -16.37
N ALA A 108 8.08 -44.82 -16.72
CA ALA A 108 8.61 -44.60 -18.07
C ALA A 108 7.86 -45.46 -19.12
N GLU A 109 7.38 -46.63 -18.69
CA GLU A 109 6.58 -47.54 -19.51
C GLU A 109 5.11 -47.13 -19.67
N ASP A 110 4.61 -46.10 -18.97
CA ASP A 110 3.26 -45.58 -19.19
C ASP A 110 3.21 -44.76 -20.49
N PRO A 111 2.53 -45.24 -21.56
CA PRO A 111 2.47 -44.52 -22.83
C PRO A 111 1.71 -43.19 -22.72
N ALA A 112 0.87 -43.00 -21.70
CA ALA A 112 0.10 -41.77 -21.53
C ALA A 112 0.88 -40.68 -20.77
N ASN A 113 1.66 -41.06 -19.75
CA ASN A 113 2.28 -40.09 -18.83
C ASN A 113 3.78 -40.27 -18.59
N GLY A 114 4.43 -41.29 -19.14
CA GLY A 114 5.88 -41.54 -18.93
C GLY A 114 6.77 -40.39 -19.41
N TRP A 115 6.32 -39.63 -20.41
CA TRP A 115 7.00 -38.42 -20.89
C TRP A 115 7.09 -37.31 -19.83
N ALA A 116 6.22 -37.33 -18.81
CA ALA A 116 6.12 -36.28 -17.82
C ALA A 116 7.18 -36.39 -16.70
N ILE A 117 7.87 -37.53 -16.59
CA ILE A 117 8.89 -37.81 -15.54
C ILE A 117 9.86 -36.64 -15.34
N PRO A 118 10.61 -36.17 -16.35
CA PRO A 118 11.60 -35.12 -16.13
C PRO A 118 10.96 -33.80 -15.66
N TYR A 119 9.73 -33.51 -16.08
CA TYR A 119 9.00 -32.30 -15.68
C TYR A 119 8.47 -32.39 -14.24
N VAL A 120 7.90 -33.54 -13.88
CA VAL A 120 7.39 -33.80 -12.52
C VAL A 120 8.54 -33.73 -11.52
N GLU A 121 9.67 -34.37 -11.80
CA GLU A 121 10.84 -34.32 -10.92
C GLU A 121 11.45 -32.93 -10.84
N ALA A 122 11.55 -32.19 -11.95
CA ALA A 122 12.07 -30.82 -11.95
C ALA A 122 11.19 -29.88 -11.11
N ALA A 123 9.87 -29.93 -11.30
CA ALA A 123 8.92 -29.11 -10.54
C ALA A 123 8.87 -29.49 -9.06
N ARG A 124 8.98 -30.78 -8.72
CA ARG A 124 9.07 -31.26 -7.33
C ARG A 124 10.36 -30.81 -6.66
N LYS A 125 11.49 -30.93 -7.34
CA LYS A 125 12.79 -30.45 -6.84
C LYS A 125 12.80 -28.95 -6.60
N ALA A 126 12.07 -28.18 -7.40
CA ALA A 126 11.87 -26.75 -7.21
C ALA A 126 10.83 -26.40 -6.14
N GLY A 127 10.18 -27.39 -5.51
CA GLY A 127 9.16 -27.19 -4.48
C GLY A 127 7.83 -26.63 -5.00
N LEU A 128 7.57 -26.71 -6.32
CA LEU A 128 6.35 -26.15 -6.91
C LEU A 128 5.17 -27.11 -6.78
N ILE A 129 5.43 -28.40 -6.97
CA ILE A 129 4.43 -29.45 -6.97
C ILE A 129 4.75 -30.53 -5.94
N ASP A 130 3.70 -31.09 -5.36
CA ASP A 130 3.74 -32.29 -4.54
C ASP A 130 2.75 -33.34 -5.05
N GLY A 131 2.93 -34.58 -4.59
CA GLY A 131 2.00 -35.65 -4.84
C GLY A 131 0.67 -35.45 -4.12
N VAL A 132 -0.35 -36.19 -4.54
CA VAL A 132 -1.59 -36.32 -3.77
C VAL A 132 -1.38 -37.14 -2.50
N THR A 133 -0.31 -37.93 -2.47
CA THR A 133 0.29 -38.56 -1.28
C THR A 133 1.82 -38.50 -1.40
N ASP A 134 2.53 -38.93 -0.37
CA ASP A 134 4.01 -39.01 -0.38
C ASP A 134 4.56 -39.86 -1.53
N THR A 135 3.79 -40.82 -2.05
CA THR A 135 4.23 -41.82 -3.05
C THR A 135 3.44 -41.78 -4.36
N THR A 136 2.42 -40.93 -4.48
CA THR A 136 1.49 -40.92 -5.62
C THR A 136 1.31 -39.50 -6.14
N PHE A 137 1.50 -39.30 -7.44
CA PHE A 137 1.36 -37.99 -8.10
C PHE A 137 -0.01 -37.77 -8.74
N ALA A 138 -0.65 -38.84 -9.21
CA ALA A 138 -1.86 -38.86 -10.02
C ALA A 138 -1.71 -38.08 -11.35
N PRO A 139 -0.82 -38.50 -12.27
CA PRO A 139 -0.47 -37.72 -13.46
C PRO A 139 -1.62 -37.49 -14.45
N GLY A 140 -2.56 -38.43 -14.53
CA GLY A 140 -3.73 -38.37 -15.41
C GLY A 140 -4.94 -37.66 -14.81
N GLU A 141 -4.92 -37.33 -13.52
CA GLU A 141 -6.02 -36.60 -12.87
C GLU A 141 -6.04 -35.14 -13.31
N GLN A 142 -7.23 -34.56 -13.32
CA GLN A 142 -7.42 -33.16 -13.70
C GLN A 142 -6.87 -32.24 -12.63
N VAL A 143 -6.22 -31.16 -13.05
CA VAL A 143 -5.78 -30.11 -12.12
C VAL A 143 -6.97 -29.26 -11.70
N THR A 144 -7.12 -29.02 -10.40
CA THR A 144 -8.17 -28.12 -9.87
C THR A 144 -7.69 -26.67 -9.86
N ALA A 145 -8.61 -25.70 -9.84
CA ALA A 145 -8.27 -24.28 -9.74
C ALA A 145 -7.39 -23.98 -8.50
N GLY A 146 -7.66 -24.62 -7.36
CA GLY A 146 -6.84 -24.47 -6.15
C GLY A 146 -5.43 -25.06 -6.29
N GLN A 147 -5.27 -26.15 -7.05
CA GLN A 147 -3.96 -26.71 -7.36
C GLN A 147 -3.18 -25.83 -8.34
N LEU A 148 -3.85 -25.30 -9.37
CA LEU A 148 -3.31 -24.31 -10.29
C LEU A 148 -2.76 -23.10 -9.52
N ASP A 149 -3.59 -22.52 -8.65
CA ASP A 149 -3.21 -21.36 -7.84
C ASP A 149 -2.01 -21.65 -6.94
N ALA A 150 -2.03 -22.76 -6.20
CA ALA A 150 -0.97 -23.11 -5.27
C ALA A 150 0.39 -23.28 -5.97
N ILE A 151 0.41 -23.93 -7.13
CA ILE A 151 1.65 -24.18 -7.89
C ILE A 151 2.20 -22.87 -8.45
N LEU A 152 1.35 -22.01 -9.02
CA LEU A 152 1.75 -20.71 -9.54
C LEU A 152 2.27 -19.77 -8.45
N LEU A 153 1.62 -19.76 -7.27
CA LEU A 153 2.08 -18.97 -6.11
C LEU A 153 3.46 -19.41 -5.63
N ARG A 154 3.70 -20.73 -5.52
CA ARG A 154 5.01 -21.26 -5.15
C ARG A 154 6.08 -20.89 -6.18
N GLY A 155 5.73 -20.89 -7.46
CA GLY A 155 6.64 -20.45 -8.53
C GLY A 155 6.97 -18.96 -8.47
N LEU A 156 6.06 -18.14 -7.94
CA LEU A 156 6.30 -16.74 -7.58
C LEU A 156 7.05 -16.56 -6.25
N GLY A 157 7.51 -17.64 -5.61
CA GLY A 157 8.21 -17.61 -4.32
C GLY A 157 7.31 -17.33 -3.11
N LYS A 158 5.98 -17.43 -3.26
CA LYS A 158 5.03 -17.21 -2.17
C LYS A 158 4.79 -18.50 -1.37
N SER A 159 4.60 -18.35 -0.07
CA SER A 159 4.17 -19.44 0.80
C SER A 159 2.65 -19.61 0.72
N VAL A 160 2.20 -20.86 0.67
CA VAL A 160 0.78 -21.23 0.64
C VAL A 160 0.47 -22.05 1.89
N ASP A 161 -0.42 -21.55 2.74
CA ASP A 161 -0.90 -22.27 3.92
C ASP A 161 -1.94 -23.32 3.52
N THR A 162 -1.64 -24.58 3.80
CA THR A 162 -2.48 -25.74 3.48
C THR A 162 -3.11 -26.39 4.71
N THR A 163 -2.91 -25.80 5.90
CA THR A 163 -3.35 -26.38 7.19
C THR A 163 -4.81 -26.10 7.54
N GLY A 164 -5.47 -25.19 6.81
CA GLY A 164 -6.87 -24.85 7.00
C GLY A 164 -7.84 -25.99 6.65
N ALA A 165 -9.07 -25.90 7.15
CA ALA A 165 -10.15 -26.86 6.86
C ALA A 165 -10.41 -27.05 5.35
N VAL A 166 -10.14 -26.01 4.56
CA VAL A 166 -10.11 -26.02 3.09
C VAL A 166 -8.69 -25.71 2.66
N TRP A 167 -7.93 -26.73 2.26
CA TRP A 167 -6.48 -26.64 2.07
C TRP A 167 -6.03 -25.62 1.01
N TYR A 168 -6.89 -25.31 0.04
CA TYR A 168 -6.59 -24.37 -1.05
C TYR A 168 -7.10 -22.94 -0.79
N ALA A 169 -7.75 -22.68 0.36
CA ALA A 169 -8.40 -21.39 0.60
C ALA A 169 -7.43 -20.21 0.57
N ASP A 170 -6.23 -20.40 1.14
CA ASP A 170 -5.17 -19.40 1.10
C ASP A 170 -4.67 -19.17 -0.33
N ALA A 171 -4.48 -20.24 -1.11
CA ALA A 171 -4.06 -20.15 -2.50
C ALA A 171 -5.06 -19.35 -3.35
N VAL A 172 -6.35 -19.66 -3.25
CA VAL A 172 -7.42 -18.96 -3.99
C VAL A 172 -7.47 -17.47 -3.61
N LYS A 173 -7.34 -17.16 -2.31
CA LYS A 173 -7.31 -15.76 -1.83
C LYS A 173 -6.13 -14.99 -2.42
N GLN A 174 -4.92 -15.56 -2.34
CA GLN A 174 -3.71 -14.91 -2.85
C GLN A 174 -3.75 -14.76 -4.38
N ALA A 175 -4.15 -15.81 -5.10
CA ALA A 175 -4.28 -15.80 -6.55
C ALA A 175 -5.36 -14.81 -7.04
N GLY A 176 -6.46 -14.68 -6.29
CA GLY A 176 -7.49 -13.68 -6.53
C GLY A 176 -6.96 -12.25 -6.39
N ALA A 177 -6.18 -11.98 -5.34
CA ALA A 177 -5.53 -10.68 -5.15
C ALA A 177 -4.51 -10.34 -6.25
N LEU A 178 -3.86 -11.35 -6.82
CA LEU A 178 -2.90 -11.21 -7.92
C LEU A 178 -3.56 -11.29 -9.30
N GLY A 179 -4.89 -11.46 -9.36
CA GLY A 179 -5.66 -11.43 -10.59
C GLY A 179 -5.45 -12.62 -11.53
N PHE A 180 -4.98 -13.77 -11.02
CA PHE A 180 -4.80 -14.97 -11.84
C PHE A 180 -5.66 -16.17 -11.42
N HIS A 181 -6.49 -16.03 -10.38
CA HIS A 181 -7.47 -17.07 -10.06
C HIS A 181 -8.53 -17.21 -11.18
N PRO A 182 -8.88 -18.45 -11.61
CA PRO A 182 -9.93 -18.69 -12.60
C PRO A 182 -11.28 -18.07 -12.22
N ALA A 183 -11.84 -17.24 -13.08
CA ALA A 183 -13.06 -16.50 -12.78
C ALA A 183 -14.28 -17.44 -12.63
N GLY A 184 -15.02 -17.29 -11.52
CA GLY A 184 -16.26 -18.04 -11.28
C GLY A 184 -16.07 -19.51 -10.89
N LYS A 185 -14.84 -19.98 -10.68
CA LYS A 185 -14.57 -21.35 -10.20
C LYS A 185 -14.18 -21.31 -8.72
N THR A 186 -14.62 -22.31 -7.95
CA THR A 186 -14.05 -22.57 -6.62
C THR A 186 -12.80 -23.44 -6.76
N GLY A 187 -11.94 -23.46 -5.75
CA GLY A 187 -10.67 -24.20 -5.81
C GLY A 187 -10.77 -25.72 -6.01
N GLU A 188 -11.95 -26.33 -5.78
CA GLU A 188 -12.21 -27.76 -6.01
C GLU A 188 -12.52 -28.09 -7.47
N VAL A 189 -12.96 -27.09 -8.24
CA VAL A 189 -13.40 -27.29 -9.63
C VAL A 189 -12.18 -27.49 -10.52
N ALA A 190 -12.28 -28.43 -11.46
CA ALA A 190 -11.25 -28.65 -12.47
C ALA A 190 -11.05 -27.39 -13.33
N ALA A 191 -9.78 -27.00 -13.50
CA ALA A 191 -9.41 -25.91 -14.38
C ALA A 191 -9.34 -26.43 -15.83
N ASP A 192 -9.94 -25.66 -16.74
CA ASP A 192 -9.84 -25.94 -18.18
C ASP A 192 -8.60 -25.28 -18.76
N ARG A 193 -8.25 -25.63 -19.99
CA ARG A 193 -7.06 -25.10 -20.66
C ARG A 193 -7.12 -23.57 -20.78
N ALA A 194 -8.30 -22.96 -20.92
CA ALA A 194 -8.47 -21.51 -20.94
C ALA A 194 -8.05 -20.86 -19.62
N ASP A 195 -8.44 -21.44 -18.49
CA ASP A 195 -8.00 -21.01 -17.17
C ASP A 195 -6.48 -21.10 -17.06
N LEU A 196 -5.90 -22.25 -17.42
CA LEU A 196 -4.45 -22.45 -17.33
C LEU A 196 -3.68 -21.46 -18.19
N VAL A 197 -4.15 -21.15 -19.40
CA VAL A 197 -3.55 -20.12 -20.27
C VAL A 197 -3.66 -18.74 -19.63
N ASN A 198 -4.85 -18.35 -19.18
CA ASN A 198 -5.08 -17.03 -18.57
C ASN A 198 -4.23 -16.84 -17.31
N SER A 199 -4.27 -17.79 -16.38
CA SER A 199 -3.52 -17.74 -15.13
C SER A 199 -2.01 -17.74 -15.38
N SER A 200 -1.52 -18.64 -16.24
CA SER A 200 -0.09 -18.72 -16.57
C SER A 200 0.39 -17.50 -17.33
N TYR A 201 -0.42 -16.90 -18.21
CA TYR A 201 -0.08 -15.65 -18.90
C TYR A 201 0.03 -14.48 -17.92
N THR A 202 -0.93 -14.32 -17.00
CA THR A 202 -0.86 -13.29 -15.96
C THR A 202 0.41 -13.48 -15.11
N VAL A 203 0.72 -14.71 -14.71
CA VAL A 203 1.94 -15.01 -13.95
C VAL A 203 3.20 -14.77 -14.78
N LYS A 204 3.20 -15.11 -16.07
CA LYS A 204 4.30 -14.78 -17.00
C LYS A 204 4.55 -13.28 -17.05
N GLN A 205 3.50 -12.45 -17.06
CA GLN A 205 3.65 -11.00 -16.98
C GLN A 205 4.20 -10.53 -15.62
N LEU A 206 3.92 -11.24 -14.52
CA LEU A 206 4.51 -10.97 -13.22
C LEU A 206 5.99 -11.36 -13.16
N VAL A 207 6.38 -12.45 -13.84
CA VAL A 207 7.75 -12.99 -13.88
C VAL A 207 8.65 -12.27 -14.89
N ASP A 208 8.11 -11.88 -16.06
CA ASP A 208 8.87 -11.20 -17.13
C ASP A 208 8.94 -9.68 -16.95
N LYS A 209 8.22 -9.11 -15.97
CA LYS A 209 8.57 -7.79 -15.48
C LYS A 209 10.03 -7.86 -14.98
N PRO A 210 10.92 -6.95 -15.42
CA PRO A 210 12.30 -6.97 -14.97
C PRO A 210 12.32 -7.04 -13.45
N VAL A 211 12.99 -8.07 -12.94
CA VAL A 211 13.13 -8.37 -11.52
C VAL A 211 13.69 -7.15 -10.82
N THR A 212 12.82 -6.33 -10.22
CA THR A 212 13.15 -5.75 -8.93
C THR A 212 13.32 -6.93 -7.98
N PRO A 213 14.45 -7.03 -7.26
CA PRO A 213 14.62 -7.96 -6.15
C PRO A 213 13.39 -7.95 -5.24
N PRO A 214 13.15 -9.01 -4.43
CA PRO A 214 12.00 -9.03 -3.50
C PRO A 214 11.93 -7.68 -2.80
N GLU A 215 10.74 -7.06 -2.70
CA GLU A 215 10.56 -5.77 -2.04
C GLU A 215 11.18 -5.82 -0.64
N THR A 216 12.46 -5.47 -0.54
CA THR A 216 12.98 -4.73 0.58
C THR A 216 12.38 -3.36 0.35
N THR A 217 11.26 -3.10 0.99
CA THR A 217 10.77 -1.74 1.20
C THR A 217 12.00 -0.89 1.56
N PRO A 218 12.41 0.06 0.69
CA PRO A 218 13.64 0.80 0.87
C PRO A 218 13.66 1.42 2.26
N VAL A 219 14.72 1.19 3.01
CA VAL A 219 14.78 1.61 4.42
C VAL A 219 15.12 3.08 4.50
N SER A 220 14.44 3.78 5.40
CA SER A 220 14.68 5.17 5.75
C SER A 220 15.18 5.25 7.18
N VAL A 221 16.22 6.04 7.42
CA VAL A 221 16.52 6.53 8.77
C VAL A 221 15.46 7.56 9.13
N VAL A 222 14.45 7.15 9.91
CA VAL A 222 13.30 7.99 10.27
C VAL A 222 13.71 9.05 11.29
N SER A 223 14.52 8.67 12.27
CA SER A 223 14.98 9.60 13.30
C SER A 223 16.29 9.18 13.94
N ALA A 224 17.00 10.15 14.49
CA ALA A 224 18.12 9.97 15.40
C ALA A 224 17.92 10.92 16.58
N GLN A 225 17.94 10.41 17.82
CA GLN A 225 17.68 11.21 19.02
C GLN A 225 18.72 10.93 20.11
N PRO A 226 19.34 11.95 20.72
CA PRO A 226 20.23 11.76 21.84
C PRO A 226 19.45 11.38 23.10
N ALA A 227 20.00 10.49 23.90
CA ALA A 227 19.50 10.22 25.25
C ALA A 227 19.82 11.40 26.19
N SER A 228 19.15 11.46 27.34
CA SER A 228 19.31 12.55 28.32
C SER A 228 20.73 12.69 28.89
N ASP A 229 21.53 11.62 28.82
CA ASP A 229 22.93 11.60 29.24
C ASP A 229 23.91 12.06 28.13
N ASN A 230 23.41 12.30 26.92
CA ASN A 230 24.19 12.57 25.70
C ASN A 230 25.26 11.51 25.40
N LEU A 231 25.21 10.32 26.01
CA LEU A 231 26.13 9.22 25.72
C LEU A 231 25.60 8.30 24.63
N LYS A 232 24.27 8.29 24.45
CA LYS A 232 23.60 7.40 23.51
C LYS A 232 22.80 8.19 22.50
N VAL A 233 22.68 7.64 21.29
CA VAL A 233 21.81 8.12 20.23
C VAL A 233 20.94 6.96 19.78
N GLN A 234 19.63 7.10 19.95
CA GLN A 234 18.64 6.14 19.47
C GLN A 234 18.31 6.46 18.01
N VAL A 235 18.38 5.47 17.13
CA VAL A 235 18.09 5.57 15.70
C VAL A 235 16.92 4.65 15.38
N THR A 236 15.95 5.16 14.63
CA THR A 236 14.73 4.42 14.27
C THR A 236 14.61 4.34 12.76
N PHE A 237 14.14 3.20 12.26
CA PHE A 237 13.92 2.92 10.85
C PHE A 237 12.44 2.62 10.60
N ASP A 238 11.96 2.94 9.39
CA ASP A 238 10.61 2.59 8.96
C ASP A 238 10.46 1.06 8.80
N GLU A 239 11.54 0.41 8.35
CA GLU A 239 11.59 -1.01 8.07
C GLU A 239 12.78 -1.73 8.73
N ALA A 240 12.70 -3.05 8.81
CA ALA A 240 13.74 -3.86 9.41
C ALA A 240 15.02 -3.80 8.56
N VAL A 241 16.15 -3.45 9.19
CA VAL A 241 17.43 -3.29 8.52
C VAL A 241 18.17 -4.63 8.41
N ASP A 242 18.84 -4.90 7.28
CA ASP A 242 19.82 -5.99 7.18
C ASP A 242 21.10 -5.65 7.98
N THR A 243 21.08 -5.98 9.27
CA THR A 243 22.15 -5.67 10.22
C THR A 243 23.49 -6.36 9.92
N ALA A 244 23.52 -7.34 9.01
CA ALA A 244 24.78 -7.99 8.61
C ALA A 244 25.57 -7.12 7.63
N LYS A 245 24.90 -6.21 6.92
CA LYS A 245 25.48 -5.31 5.92
C LYS A 245 25.48 -3.85 6.35
N ALA A 246 24.47 -3.44 7.11
CA ALA A 246 24.28 -2.06 7.52
C ALA A 246 25.40 -1.55 8.44
N VAL A 247 25.87 -0.34 8.13
CA VAL A 247 26.84 0.42 8.92
C VAL A 247 26.24 1.75 9.29
N LEU A 248 26.16 2.03 10.60
CA LEU A 248 25.77 3.33 11.13
C LEU A 248 27.01 4.11 11.56
N SER A 249 27.13 5.34 11.06
CA SER A 249 28.17 6.27 11.47
C SER A 249 27.55 7.53 12.06
N LEU A 250 28.20 8.09 13.08
CA LEU A 250 27.84 9.38 13.67
C LEU A 250 28.94 10.40 13.32
N SER A 251 28.55 11.57 12.84
CA SER A 251 29.47 12.70 12.64
C SER A 251 28.96 13.95 13.34
N LYS A 252 29.89 14.82 13.76
CA LYS A 252 29.62 16.19 14.18
C LYS A 252 30.15 17.12 13.10
N GLY A 253 29.26 17.70 12.29
CA GLY A 253 29.65 18.27 11.00
C GLY A 253 30.38 17.21 10.14
N THR A 254 31.62 17.48 9.74
CA THR A 254 32.46 16.56 8.97
C THR A 254 33.34 15.63 9.83
N ALA A 255 33.40 15.85 11.14
CA ALA A 255 34.24 15.06 12.04
C ALA A 255 33.52 13.78 12.48
N ALA A 256 34.13 12.62 12.27
CA ALA A 256 33.58 11.35 12.73
C ALA A 256 33.62 11.22 14.25
N VAL A 257 32.53 10.74 14.84
CA VAL A 257 32.40 10.44 16.26
C VAL A 257 32.39 8.93 16.43
N GLN A 258 33.36 8.40 17.18
CA GLN A 258 33.41 6.96 17.43
C GLN A 258 32.27 6.51 18.34
N THR A 259 31.56 5.49 17.89
CA THR A 259 30.43 4.89 18.60
C THR A 259 30.44 3.37 18.45
N THR A 260 29.83 2.68 19.41
CA THR A 260 29.47 1.26 19.29
C THR A 260 27.98 1.12 19.01
N VAL A 261 27.62 0.24 18.08
CA VAL A 261 26.21 0.04 17.65
C VAL A 261 25.63 -1.21 18.31
N SER A 262 24.44 -1.08 18.88
CA SER A 262 23.61 -2.21 19.34
C SER A 262 22.26 -2.16 18.63
N TRP A 263 21.89 -3.23 17.95
CA TRP A 263 20.60 -3.34 17.23
C TRP A 263 19.50 -3.91 18.12
N SER A 264 18.26 -3.46 17.91
CA SER A 264 17.08 -4.08 18.53
C SER A 264 16.76 -5.44 17.88
N ALA A 265 16.01 -6.27 18.60
CA ALA A 265 15.65 -7.61 18.15
C ALA A 265 14.80 -7.61 16.87
N ASP A 266 13.95 -6.60 16.71
CA ASP A 266 13.12 -6.38 15.52
C ASP A 266 13.87 -5.72 14.34
N LYS A 267 15.14 -5.31 14.57
CA LYS A 267 16.00 -4.61 13.60
C LYS A 267 15.41 -3.30 13.06
N LYS A 268 14.39 -2.74 13.70
CA LYS A 268 13.79 -1.43 13.36
C LYS A 268 14.39 -0.29 14.17
N SER A 269 15.36 -0.57 15.04
CA SER A 269 16.09 0.47 15.75
C SER A 269 17.53 0.06 16.10
N ALA A 270 18.36 1.05 16.37
CA ALA A 270 19.72 0.87 16.83
C ALA A 270 20.10 1.94 17.86
N THR A 271 20.95 1.58 18.81
CA THR A 271 21.53 2.53 19.76
C THR A 271 23.02 2.69 19.46
N LEU A 272 23.44 3.90 19.11
CA LEU A 272 24.86 4.27 19.03
C LEU A 272 25.29 4.77 20.41
N THR A 273 26.36 4.19 20.97
CA THR A 273 26.93 4.63 22.25
C THR A 273 28.30 5.26 22.02
N ALA A 274 28.45 6.54 22.37
CA ALA A 274 29.70 7.26 22.30
C ALA A 274 30.58 6.98 23.53
N ALA A 275 31.90 7.12 23.37
CA ALA A 275 32.86 6.91 24.47
C ALA A 275 32.80 7.99 25.56
N ALA A 276 32.28 9.17 25.21
CA ALA A 276 32.09 10.29 26.11
C ALA A 276 30.82 11.06 25.75
N ALA A 277 30.27 11.81 26.70
CA ALA A 277 29.06 12.58 26.48
C ALA A 277 29.27 13.56 25.32
N LEU A 278 28.35 13.50 24.36
CA LEU A 278 28.37 14.33 23.17
C LEU A 278 28.14 15.79 23.57
N THR A 279 28.86 16.70 22.92
CA THR A 279 28.85 18.14 23.22
C THR A 279 27.88 18.89 22.32
N ALA A 280 27.51 20.12 22.70
CA ALA A 280 26.62 20.96 21.91
C ALA A 280 27.05 21.09 20.44
N GLY A 281 26.10 20.97 19.51
CA GLY A 281 26.29 21.09 18.07
C GLY A 281 25.43 20.12 17.25
N ASP A 282 25.53 20.24 15.93
CA ASP A 282 24.79 19.41 14.99
C ASP A 282 25.50 18.09 14.71
N TYR A 283 24.73 17.01 14.73
CA TYR A 283 25.17 15.66 14.45
C TYR A 283 24.34 15.05 13.34
N THR A 284 24.98 14.18 12.57
CA THR A 284 24.33 13.40 11.52
C THR A 284 24.64 11.94 11.75
N VAL A 285 23.59 11.13 11.79
CA VAL A 285 23.69 9.68 11.64
C VAL A 285 23.53 9.36 10.17
N ALA A 286 24.44 8.53 9.64
CA ALA A 286 24.36 8.01 8.29
C ALA A 286 24.33 6.48 8.28
N LEU A 287 23.37 5.93 7.54
CA LEU A 287 23.25 4.52 7.17
C LEU A 287 23.99 4.28 5.86
N SER A 288 24.85 3.28 5.86
CA SER A 288 25.64 2.84 4.70
C SER A 288 25.81 1.32 4.72
N GLY A 289 26.54 0.76 3.75
CA GLY A 289 26.80 -0.69 3.66
C GLY A 289 25.67 -1.51 3.04
N LEU A 290 24.49 -0.93 2.81
CA LEU A 290 23.44 -1.48 1.95
C LEU A 290 23.59 -0.96 0.51
N GLU A 291 22.91 -1.60 -0.44
CA GLU A 291 22.83 -1.10 -1.82
C GLU A 291 22.06 0.23 -1.86
N ALA A 292 22.45 1.14 -2.76
CA ALA A 292 21.86 2.47 -2.83
C ALA A 292 20.35 2.46 -3.19
N SER A 293 19.89 1.42 -3.89
CA SER A 293 18.47 1.20 -4.19
C SER A 293 17.63 0.83 -2.97
N ASP A 294 18.27 0.30 -1.92
CA ASP A 294 17.62 -0.26 -0.74
C ASP A 294 17.53 0.78 0.39
N ILE A 295 18.06 1.99 0.15
CA ILE A 295 18.02 3.11 1.08
C ILE A 295 17.24 4.27 0.44
N LYS A 296 16.10 4.61 1.02
CA LYS A 296 15.32 5.79 0.60
C LYS A 296 15.82 7.07 1.26
N GLN A 297 16.20 6.99 2.54
CA GLN A 297 16.76 8.09 3.30
C GLN A 297 17.93 7.58 4.13
N ALA A 298 19.15 7.95 3.73
CA ALA A 298 20.38 7.45 4.34
C ALA A 298 20.73 8.16 5.65
N THR A 299 20.15 9.33 5.94
CA THR A 299 20.61 10.20 7.03
C THR A 299 19.48 10.75 7.86
N ALA A 300 19.73 10.85 9.17
CA ALA A 300 18.97 11.66 10.11
C ALA A 300 19.92 12.55 10.91
N SER A 301 19.52 13.80 11.11
CA SER A 301 20.30 14.77 11.87
C SER A 301 19.59 15.16 13.15
N PHE A 302 20.38 15.46 14.17
CA PHE A 302 19.90 15.98 15.45
C PHE A 302 20.88 17.01 15.98
N ASN A 303 20.37 17.93 16.80
CA ASN A 303 21.19 18.91 17.48
C ASN A 303 21.31 18.50 18.95
N ILE A 304 22.54 18.48 19.47
CA ILE A 304 22.71 18.55 20.92
C ILE A 304 22.74 20.02 21.28
N PRO A 305 21.81 20.47 22.10
CA PRO A 305 21.74 21.88 22.37
C PRO A 305 22.90 22.34 23.25
N ALA A 306 23.17 23.65 23.26
CA ALA A 306 23.98 24.25 24.32
C ALA A 306 23.37 23.89 25.69
N ALA A 307 24.19 23.83 26.75
CA ALA A 307 23.89 23.27 28.08
C ALA A 307 22.60 23.75 28.81
N ASN A 308 21.80 24.63 28.21
CA ASN A 308 20.56 25.22 28.72
C ASN A 308 19.31 24.90 27.88
N VAL A 309 19.38 23.97 26.93
CA VAL A 309 18.26 23.60 26.06
C VAL A 309 18.09 22.09 26.13
N SER A 310 16.88 21.62 26.44
CA SER A 310 16.59 20.19 26.64
C SER A 310 15.70 19.65 25.52
N PHE A 311 15.78 18.36 25.21
CA PHE A 311 14.98 17.74 24.16
C PHE A 311 13.77 17.01 24.76
N GLY A 312 12.57 17.29 24.25
CA GLY A 312 11.31 16.65 24.65
C GLY A 312 10.80 16.99 26.05
N SER A 313 11.67 17.27 27.02
CA SER A 313 11.29 17.69 28.37
C SER A 313 12.35 18.53 29.08
N VAL A 314 11.91 19.38 30.02
CA VAL A 314 12.72 20.17 30.95
C VAL A 314 12.16 19.97 32.36
N THR A 315 13.00 19.55 33.32
CA THR A 315 12.60 19.41 34.74
C THR A 315 13.21 20.49 35.61
N ILE A 316 12.41 21.13 36.46
CA ILE A 316 12.81 22.16 37.42
C ILE A 316 12.21 21.79 38.79
N GLY A 317 13.04 21.29 39.72
CA GLY A 317 12.54 20.79 41.00
C GLY A 317 11.58 19.60 40.79
N ASN A 318 10.34 19.73 41.22
CA ASN A 318 9.28 18.72 41.04
C ASN A 318 8.41 18.92 39.79
N LEU A 319 8.68 19.99 39.02
CA LEU A 319 7.93 20.37 37.83
C LEU A 319 8.63 19.82 36.57
N THR A 320 7.88 19.14 35.71
CA THR A 320 8.38 18.68 34.41
C THR A 320 7.53 19.25 33.29
N TYR A 321 8.16 20.03 32.43
CA TYR A 321 7.61 20.55 31.18
C TYR A 321 7.97 19.55 30.07
N SER A 322 6.99 19.07 29.32
CA SER A 322 7.20 18.09 28.25
C SER A 322 6.37 18.44 27.04
N ILE A 323 6.92 18.19 25.86
CA ILE A 323 6.16 18.24 24.60
C ILE A 323 5.83 16.79 24.23
N PRO A 324 4.54 16.44 24.02
CA PRO A 324 4.16 15.14 23.49
C PRO A 324 4.94 14.85 22.19
N GLN A 325 5.45 13.64 22.06
CA GLN A 325 6.21 13.24 20.86
C GLN A 325 5.26 13.13 19.65
N ASP A 326 5.84 13.12 18.44
CA ASP A 326 5.17 12.77 17.18
C ASP A 326 4.16 13.80 16.64
N TYR A 327 4.62 15.04 16.46
CA TYR A 327 3.89 16.02 15.66
C TYR A 327 4.02 15.71 14.17
N GLU A 328 2.94 15.21 13.60
CA GLU A 328 2.77 15.09 12.15
C GLU A 328 1.92 16.24 11.63
N LEU A 329 2.42 16.89 10.57
CA LEU A 329 1.78 17.99 9.86
C LEU A 329 1.59 17.61 8.38
N ALA A 330 0.58 18.20 7.74
CA ALA A 330 0.41 18.09 6.31
C ALA A 330 1.34 19.07 5.56
N ASN A 331 1.79 18.67 4.37
CA ASN A 331 2.37 19.60 3.40
C ASN A 331 1.23 20.41 2.77
N VAL A 332 1.07 21.69 3.15
CA VAL A 332 -0.05 22.51 2.65
C VAL A 332 0.32 23.54 1.59
N VAL A 333 1.61 23.88 1.45
CA VAL A 333 2.06 24.90 0.48
C VAL A 333 2.67 24.26 -0.76
N ASP A 334 3.72 23.44 -0.60
CA ASP A 334 4.41 22.76 -1.70
C ASP A 334 3.50 21.73 -2.41
N SER A 335 2.48 21.22 -1.72
CA SER A 335 1.43 20.38 -2.31
C SER A 335 0.43 21.15 -3.21
N GLY A 336 0.44 22.48 -3.15
CA GLY A 336 -0.53 23.36 -3.82
C GLY A 336 -1.88 23.47 -3.12
N LEU A 337 -2.06 22.91 -1.93
CA LEU A 337 -3.37 22.88 -1.24
C LEU A 337 -3.89 24.29 -0.95
N THR A 338 -3.06 25.17 -0.38
CA THR A 338 -3.47 26.55 -0.03
C THR A 338 -3.69 27.46 -1.23
N GLU A 339 -3.31 27.05 -2.44
CA GLU A 339 -3.59 27.81 -3.66
C GLU A 339 -5.09 27.85 -3.98
N ALA A 340 -5.85 26.87 -3.50
CA ALA A 340 -7.30 26.83 -3.63
C ALA A 340 -8.04 27.72 -2.60
N ALA A 341 -7.34 28.24 -1.58
CA ALA A 341 -7.90 29.16 -0.59
C ALA A 341 -7.90 30.60 -1.14
N THR A 342 -8.86 30.93 -2.00
CA THR A 342 -8.87 32.23 -2.70
C THR A 342 -9.51 33.37 -1.90
N GLY A 343 -10.25 33.06 -0.83
CA GLY A 343 -11.08 34.01 -0.10
C GLY A 343 -12.38 34.41 -0.81
N ALA A 344 -12.67 33.82 -1.98
CA ALA A 344 -13.92 34.08 -2.70
C ALA A 344 -15.13 33.59 -1.88
N ASP A 345 -16.27 34.27 -2.00
CA ASP A 345 -17.56 33.84 -1.41
C ASP A 345 -17.53 33.54 0.10
N GLY A 346 -16.67 34.26 0.84
CA GLY A 346 -16.55 34.11 2.31
C GLY A 346 -15.72 32.89 2.75
N LEU A 347 -15.05 32.22 1.81
CA LEU A 347 -14.11 31.12 2.08
C LEU A 347 -12.80 31.63 2.69
N GLU A 348 -11.94 30.70 3.11
CA GLU A 348 -10.66 31.07 3.70
C GLU A 348 -9.71 31.71 2.67
N THR A 349 -8.92 32.69 3.11
CA THR A 349 -7.88 33.30 2.28
C THR A 349 -6.58 32.51 2.36
N ARG A 350 -5.78 32.53 1.29
CA ARG A 350 -4.45 31.91 1.26
C ARG A 350 -3.56 32.46 2.37
N ALA A 351 -3.63 33.77 2.63
CA ALA A 351 -2.86 34.41 3.69
C ALA A 351 -3.19 33.82 5.07
N ASN A 352 -4.46 33.65 5.39
CA ASN A 352 -4.89 33.05 6.65
C ASN A 352 -4.59 31.55 6.71
N ALA A 353 -4.82 30.82 5.61
CA ALA A 353 -4.53 29.39 5.53
C ALA A 353 -3.03 29.09 5.69
N GLU A 354 -2.16 30.04 5.33
CA GLU A 354 -0.70 29.97 5.48
C GLU A 354 -0.17 30.71 6.73
N ASP A 355 -1.03 31.25 7.59
CA ASP A 355 -0.65 31.85 8.87
C ASP A 355 -0.76 30.80 10.00
N PRO A 356 0.35 30.40 10.65
CA PRO A 356 0.32 29.39 11.70
C PRO A 356 -0.60 29.73 12.87
N THR A 357 -0.84 31.01 13.15
CA THR A 357 -1.64 31.45 14.32
C THR A 357 -3.14 31.56 14.03
N VAL A 358 -3.53 31.46 12.76
CA VAL A 358 -4.93 31.60 12.32
C VAL A 358 -5.43 30.34 11.62
N SER A 359 -4.57 29.64 10.88
CA SER A 359 -4.93 28.49 10.08
C SER A 359 -5.34 27.28 10.93
N LYS A 360 -6.46 26.63 10.56
CA LYS A 360 -6.81 25.31 11.10
C LYS A 360 -5.89 24.20 10.61
N LEU A 361 -5.11 24.44 9.56
CA LEU A 361 -4.12 23.48 9.05
C LEU A 361 -2.83 23.50 9.90
N ALA A 362 -2.67 24.47 10.80
CA ALA A 362 -1.57 24.53 11.75
C ALA A 362 -1.90 23.72 13.01
N LYS A 363 -0.86 23.17 13.64
CA LYS A 363 -1.00 22.39 14.88
C LYS A 363 -0.41 23.15 16.06
N GLU A 364 -1.15 23.16 17.16
CA GLU A 364 -0.68 23.76 18.42
C GLU A 364 0.40 22.88 19.05
N ILE A 365 1.57 23.46 19.31
CA ILE A 365 2.67 22.83 20.04
C ILE A 365 2.39 23.01 21.53
N LYS A 366 1.91 21.95 22.17
CA LYS A 366 1.46 21.96 23.57
C LYS A 366 2.62 21.57 24.49
N ILE A 367 2.98 22.47 25.40
CA ILE A 367 3.85 22.13 26.53
C ILE A 367 2.95 21.65 27.67
N LYS A 368 3.05 20.37 27.99
CA LYS A 368 2.42 19.76 29.17
C LYS A 368 3.29 19.99 30.39
N LEU A 369 2.70 20.47 31.48
CA LEU A 369 3.35 20.56 32.78
C LEU A 369 2.83 19.45 33.70
N THR A 370 3.76 18.76 34.37
CA THR A 370 3.43 17.81 35.43
C THR A 370 4.14 18.19 36.72
N SER A 371 3.49 17.95 37.86
CA SER A 371 4.03 18.15 39.21
C SER A 371 3.89 16.84 39.99
N GLY A 372 5.00 16.15 40.25
CA GLY A 372 4.96 14.86 40.97
C GLY A 372 4.16 13.75 40.25
N GLY A 373 3.96 13.88 38.93
CA GLY A 373 3.21 12.95 38.09
C GLY A 373 1.81 13.45 37.68
N ASP A 374 1.24 14.41 38.41
CA ASP A 374 -0.08 14.98 38.10
C ASP A 374 0.01 16.11 37.08
N GLU A 375 -0.91 16.13 36.11
CA GLU A 375 -0.98 17.17 35.09
C GLU A 375 -1.51 18.49 35.67
N VAL A 376 -0.77 19.57 35.43
CA VAL A 376 -1.11 20.91 35.87
C VAL A 376 -1.42 21.74 34.63
N ALA A 377 -2.59 22.40 34.63
CA ALA A 377 -2.95 23.29 33.54
C ALA A 377 -2.00 24.49 33.50
N VAL A 378 -1.43 24.77 32.34
CA VAL A 378 -0.60 25.95 32.10
C VAL A 378 -1.13 26.70 30.91
N PRO A 379 -1.78 27.87 31.11
CA PRO A 379 -2.15 28.75 30.01
C PRO A 379 -0.89 29.36 29.42
N GLY A 380 -0.75 29.30 28.08
CA GLY A 380 0.15 30.09 27.26
C GLY A 380 1.45 30.60 27.91
N ILE A 381 2.54 29.84 27.79
CA ILE A 381 3.87 30.19 28.34
C ILE A 381 4.93 30.38 27.26
N ILE A 382 4.59 30.14 25.99
CA ILE A 382 5.55 30.16 24.88
C ILE A 382 5.87 31.62 24.52
N GLN A 383 7.16 31.94 24.57
CA GLN A 383 7.70 33.26 24.25
C GLN A 383 8.15 33.33 22.79
N SER A 384 8.72 32.25 22.27
CA SER A 384 9.10 32.14 20.85
C SER A 384 9.17 30.68 20.42
N ILE A 385 8.96 30.45 19.12
CA ILE A 385 9.15 29.16 18.48
C ILE A 385 9.88 29.34 17.15
N VAL A 386 10.97 28.62 16.96
CA VAL A 386 11.83 28.73 15.78
C VAL A 386 12.05 27.34 15.18
N SER A 387 11.83 27.21 13.88
CA SER A 387 12.19 26.01 13.12
C SER A 387 13.65 26.06 12.68
N THR A 388 14.35 24.92 12.74
CA THR A 388 15.68 24.77 12.11
C THR A 388 15.63 24.88 10.59
N ASP A 389 14.48 24.59 9.98
CA ASP A 389 14.25 24.76 8.54
C ASP A 389 12.90 25.47 8.30
N PRO A 390 12.93 26.80 8.10
CA PRO A 390 11.74 27.59 7.78
C PRO A 390 11.14 27.31 6.40
N SER A 391 11.84 26.58 5.51
CA SER A 391 11.30 26.15 4.22
C SER A 391 10.42 24.89 4.34
N ILE A 392 10.61 24.11 5.41
CA ILE A 392 9.79 22.92 5.74
C ILE A 392 8.66 23.30 6.69
N ILE A 393 8.93 24.08 7.74
CA ILE A 393 7.94 24.42 8.78
C ILE A 393 7.94 25.92 9.06
N LYS A 394 6.76 26.53 8.93
CA LYS A 394 6.49 27.89 9.38
C LYS A 394 5.96 27.86 10.81
N THR A 395 6.42 28.74 11.66
CA THR A 395 6.02 28.79 13.08
C THR A 395 5.43 30.15 13.43
N GLY A 396 4.60 30.19 14.47
CA GLY A 396 3.99 31.42 14.98
C GLY A 396 3.67 31.32 16.47
N VAL A 397 3.67 32.44 17.17
CA VAL A 397 3.19 32.57 18.54
C VAL A 397 2.02 33.54 18.54
N SER A 398 0.88 33.11 19.06
CA SER A 398 -0.30 33.95 19.23
C SER A 398 -0.14 34.94 20.39
N ALA A 399 -1.02 35.94 20.45
CA ALA A 399 -1.02 36.94 21.52
C ALA A 399 -1.23 36.36 22.93
N ASP A 400 -1.84 35.18 23.03
CA ASP A 400 -2.03 34.43 24.28
C ASP A 400 -0.89 33.41 24.54
N HIS A 401 0.28 33.59 23.92
CA HIS A 401 1.49 32.80 24.18
C HIS A 401 1.34 31.29 23.88
N ARG A 402 0.55 30.94 22.84
CA ARG A 402 0.49 29.58 22.28
C ARG A 402 1.33 29.51 21.02
N GLY A 403 2.11 28.43 20.90
CA GLY A 403 2.96 28.18 19.75
C GLY A 403 2.28 27.28 18.72
N TYR A 404 2.40 27.62 17.45
CA TYR A 404 1.82 26.88 16.34
C TYR A 404 2.86 26.57 15.28
N ALA A 405 2.68 25.44 14.60
CA ALA A 405 3.52 25.00 13.48
C ALA A 405 2.65 24.62 12.28
N LEU A 406 3.06 25.08 11.10
CA LEU A 406 2.40 24.81 9.81
C LEU A 406 3.41 24.14 8.86
N GLY A 407 3.03 23.00 8.27
CA GLY A 407 3.86 22.26 7.34
C GLY A 407 3.83 22.87 5.93
N LEU A 408 4.97 23.37 5.46
CA LEU A 408 5.09 23.99 4.14
C LEU A 408 5.48 22.98 3.06
N LYS A 409 6.39 22.06 3.39
CA LYS A 409 7.00 21.11 2.47
C LYS A 409 7.32 19.82 3.19
N THR A 410 7.19 18.68 2.50
CA THR A 410 7.53 17.36 3.05
C THR A 410 8.98 17.31 3.56
N GLY A 411 9.18 16.79 4.77
CA GLY A 411 10.49 16.72 5.41
C GLY A 411 10.40 16.69 6.94
N THR A 412 11.54 16.79 7.61
CA THR A 412 11.62 16.85 9.07
C THR A 412 12.38 18.11 9.50
N ALA A 413 11.92 18.75 10.57
CA ALA A 413 12.58 19.90 11.16
C ALA A 413 12.48 19.84 12.68
N THR A 414 13.46 20.44 13.35
CA THR A 414 13.44 20.59 14.81
C THR A 414 12.91 21.96 15.17
N LEU A 415 11.94 22.02 16.07
CA LEU A 415 11.45 23.26 16.65
C LEU A 415 12.19 23.51 17.96
N THR A 416 12.69 24.73 18.13
CA THR A 416 13.20 25.24 19.41
C THR A 416 12.16 26.19 19.99
N ILE A 417 11.63 25.84 21.15
CA ILE A 417 10.59 26.58 21.86
C ILE A 417 11.21 27.22 23.10
N SER A 418 11.12 28.54 23.17
CA SER A 418 11.42 29.31 24.39
C SER A 418 10.13 29.51 25.17
N PHE A 419 10.13 29.18 26.46
CA PHE A 419 8.99 29.39 27.34
C PHE A 419 9.42 29.94 28.69
N GLN A 420 8.50 30.64 29.36
CA GLN A 420 8.69 31.09 30.73
C GLN A 420 8.16 30.03 31.71
N ALA A 421 9.03 29.49 32.55
CA ALA A 421 8.66 28.55 33.60
C ALA A 421 7.95 29.27 34.77
N VAL A 422 7.32 28.49 35.66
CA VAL A 422 6.53 29.01 36.81
C VAL A 422 7.40 29.83 37.77
N ASN A 423 8.70 29.55 37.84
CA ASN A 423 9.65 30.31 38.64
C ASN A 423 10.11 31.63 37.97
N GLY A 424 9.60 31.96 36.78
CA GLY A 424 9.97 33.15 36.00
C GLY A 424 11.17 32.94 35.07
N ASP A 425 11.85 31.80 35.15
CA ASP A 425 13.01 31.51 34.28
C ASP A 425 12.58 31.28 32.83
N THR A 426 13.35 31.80 31.90
CA THR A 426 13.26 31.38 30.50
C THR A 426 13.97 30.04 30.32
N LYS A 427 13.28 29.07 29.73
CA LYS A 427 13.81 27.76 29.35
C LYS A 427 13.61 27.50 27.87
N LEU A 428 14.45 26.62 27.34
CA LEU A 428 14.40 26.20 25.95
C LEU A 428 14.16 24.70 25.89
N ILE A 429 13.19 24.29 25.09
CA ILE A 429 12.85 22.89 24.82
C ILE A 429 12.81 22.67 23.31
N GLN A 430 13.29 21.51 22.87
CA GLN A 430 13.26 21.11 21.47
C GLN A 430 12.33 19.93 21.23
N THR A 431 11.73 19.89 20.04
CA THR A 431 10.96 18.74 19.55
C THR A 431 11.14 18.58 18.03
N THR A 432 11.08 17.35 17.53
CA THR A 432 11.08 17.09 16.08
C THR A 432 9.65 17.05 15.56
N VAL A 433 9.44 17.67 14.40
CA VAL A 433 8.17 17.69 13.69
C VAL A 433 8.36 17.17 12.28
N THR A 434 7.44 16.31 11.84
CA THR A 434 7.47 15.69 10.52
C THR A 434 6.34 16.24 9.66
N VAL A 435 6.68 16.74 8.47
CA VAL A 435 5.71 17.14 7.45
C VAL A 435 5.58 15.99 6.44
N LYS A 436 4.36 15.47 6.35
CA LYS A 436 3.98 14.32 5.52
C LYS A 436 3.63 14.75 4.09
N SER A 437 3.78 13.82 3.15
CA SER A 437 3.43 14.04 1.73
C SER A 437 1.94 13.92 1.44
N GLU A 438 1.22 13.30 2.36
CA GLU A 438 -0.21 13.06 2.33
C GLU A 438 -0.96 14.40 2.32
N ARG A 439 -1.88 14.54 1.38
CA ARG A 439 -2.75 15.72 1.32
C ARG A 439 -3.76 15.67 2.47
N VAL A 440 -4.12 16.86 2.97
CA VAL A 440 -5.26 16.98 3.89
C VAL A 440 -6.51 16.56 3.14
N ALA A 441 -7.26 15.61 3.73
CA ALA A 441 -8.52 15.13 3.20
C ALA A 441 -9.45 14.79 4.35
N ALA A 442 -10.75 15.01 4.15
CA ALA A 442 -11.77 14.59 5.10
C ALA A 442 -11.72 13.07 5.29
N ASN A 443 -11.62 12.62 6.53
CA ASN A 443 -11.51 11.21 6.89
C ASN A 443 -12.78 10.68 7.55
N ALA A 444 -13.43 11.50 8.40
CA ALA A 444 -14.68 11.15 9.07
C ALA A 444 -15.68 12.31 9.06
N ILE A 445 -16.97 12.01 8.98
CA ILE A 445 -18.07 12.99 9.11
C ILE A 445 -19.08 12.60 10.20
N LYS A 446 -19.54 13.61 10.95
CA LYS A 446 -20.61 13.48 11.95
C LYS A 446 -21.65 14.57 11.78
N VAL A 447 -22.88 14.25 12.17
CA VAL A 447 -24.02 15.17 12.22
C VAL A 447 -24.51 15.29 13.65
N GLU A 448 -24.67 16.51 14.14
CA GLU A 448 -25.28 16.79 15.44
C GLU A 448 -26.82 16.75 15.33
N ASN A 449 -27.36 17.30 14.24
CA ASN A 449 -28.81 17.43 14.03
C ASN A 449 -29.33 16.36 13.07
N SER A 450 -29.88 15.25 13.58
CA SER A 450 -30.55 14.24 12.75
C SER A 450 -31.84 14.78 12.10
N THR A 451 -32.42 15.83 12.67
CA THR A 451 -33.58 16.54 12.17
C THR A 451 -33.37 18.04 12.26
N TYR A 452 -33.81 18.79 11.24
CA TYR A 452 -33.75 20.25 11.20
C TYR A 452 -35.09 20.84 10.78
N GLU A 453 -35.58 21.81 11.53
CA GLU A 453 -36.83 22.51 11.26
C GLU A 453 -36.54 23.85 10.56
N HIS A 454 -36.97 23.99 9.31
CA HIS A 454 -36.85 25.21 8.55
C HIS A 454 -38.21 25.86 8.35
N LYS A 455 -38.31 27.18 8.56
CA LYS A 455 -39.52 27.95 8.34
C LYS A 455 -39.39 28.78 7.07
N LEU A 456 -40.21 28.49 6.05
CA LEU A 456 -40.14 29.20 4.77
C LEU A 456 -40.47 30.69 4.90
N ALA A 457 -41.26 31.04 5.92
CA ALA A 457 -41.62 32.42 6.21
C ALA A 457 -40.40 33.27 6.63
N ASP A 458 -39.36 32.65 7.19
CA ASP A 458 -38.17 33.36 7.70
C ASP A 458 -37.14 33.56 6.57
N SER A 459 -36.94 32.55 5.73
CA SER A 459 -36.04 32.59 4.58
C SER A 459 -36.36 31.45 3.62
N SER A 460 -36.11 31.63 2.32
CA SER A 460 -36.13 30.53 1.35
C SER A 460 -34.78 29.83 1.21
N GLN A 461 -33.80 30.19 2.03
CA GLN A 461 -32.44 29.66 2.01
C GLN A 461 -31.89 29.43 3.41
N PHE A 462 -31.03 28.42 3.56
CA PHE A 462 -30.24 28.19 4.77
C PHE A 462 -28.91 27.51 4.44
N ASP A 463 -27.95 27.59 5.36
CA ASP A 463 -26.63 26.98 5.22
C ASP A 463 -26.64 25.51 5.71
N ALA A 464 -26.28 24.58 4.83
CA ALA A 464 -26.30 23.15 5.12
C ALA A 464 -25.35 22.75 6.26
N TYR A 465 -24.17 23.38 6.35
CA TYR A 465 -23.17 23.04 7.37
C TYR A 465 -23.70 23.36 8.79
N GLU A 466 -24.37 24.50 8.92
CA GLU A 466 -24.99 24.95 10.17
C GLU A 466 -26.25 24.13 10.51
N ALA A 467 -27.14 23.95 9.53
CA ALA A 467 -28.41 23.23 9.73
C ALA A 467 -28.20 21.78 10.19
N MET A 468 -27.23 21.09 9.59
CA MET A 468 -26.87 19.73 9.96
C MET A 468 -26.03 19.67 11.25
N GLY A 469 -25.39 20.76 11.65
CA GLY A 469 -24.43 20.77 12.76
C GLY A 469 -23.26 19.82 12.47
N LEU A 470 -22.61 19.99 11.31
CA LEU A 470 -21.57 19.07 10.86
C LEU A 470 -20.27 19.24 11.65
N THR A 471 -19.62 18.11 11.90
CA THR A 471 -18.22 18.01 12.29
C THR A 471 -17.51 17.08 11.33
N ILE A 472 -16.39 17.53 10.76
CA ILE A 472 -15.52 16.71 9.91
C ILE A 472 -14.15 16.61 10.58
N THR A 473 -13.60 15.40 10.62
CA THR A 473 -12.23 15.14 11.05
C THR A 473 -11.37 14.80 9.84
N ASP A 474 -10.25 15.50 9.65
CA ASP A 474 -9.30 15.18 8.59
C ASP A 474 -8.40 13.97 8.94
N ASN A 475 -7.59 13.55 7.97
CA ASN A 475 -6.60 12.48 8.13
C ASN A 475 -5.41 12.82 9.06
N PHE A 476 -5.30 14.06 9.54
CA PHE A 476 -4.30 14.52 10.52
C PHE A 476 -4.89 14.74 11.93
N GLY A 477 -6.19 14.43 12.10
CA GLY A 477 -6.93 14.54 13.34
C GLY A 477 -7.47 15.93 13.65
N THR A 478 -7.46 16.86 12.70
CA THR A 478 -8.05 18.19 12.86
C THR A 478 -9.56 18.10 12.71
N GLU A 479 -10.29 18.67 13.67
CA GLU A 479 -11.74 18.78 13.60
C GLU A 479 -12.17 20.17 13.09
N TYR A 480 -13.12 20.17 12.17
CA TYR A 480 -13.75 21.34 11.56
C TYR A 480 -15.24 21.29 11.84
N GLU A 481 -15.80 22.38 12.36
CA GLU A 481 -17.21 22.46 12.72
C GLU A 481 -17.96 23.50 11.89
N LYS A 482 -19.14 23.13 11.38
CA LYS A 482 -20.13 24.04 10.78
C LYS A 482 -19.48 25.00 9.74
N GLY A 483 -19.58 26.32 9.93
CA GLY A 483 -18.95 27.30 9.03
C GLY A 483 -17.43 27.18 8.84
N GLU A 484 -16.70 26.50 9.72
CA GLU A 484 -15.28 26.19 9.51
C GLU A 484 -15.09 25.19 8.36
N ILE A 485 -15.98 24.20 8.25
CA ILE A 485 -15.95 23.23 7.16
C ILE A 485 -16.11 23.95 5.83
N LYS A 486 -17.06 24.89 5.76
CA LYS A 486 -17.27 25.73 4.58
C LYS A 486 -15.98 26.44 4.17
N LYS A 487 -15.32 27.12 5.13
CA LYS A 487 -14.06 27.85 4.88
C LYS A 487 -12.93 26.96 4.37
N TYR A 488 -12.83 25.74 4.89
CA TYR A 488 -11.78 24.77 4.54
C TYR A 488 -12.25 23.71 3.52
N ASN A 489 -13.38 23.92 2.84
CA ASN A 489 -13.92 22.91 1.93
C ASN A 489 -13.03 22.68 0.71
N PHE A 490 -12.14 23.63 0.38
CA PHE A 490 -11.09 23.45 -0.62
C PHE A 490 -10.14 22.28 -0.30
N ALA A 491 -10.01 21.90 0.99
CA ALA A 491 -9.26 20.74 1.43
C ALA A 491 -10.16 19.52 1.71
N LEU A 492 -11.35 19.75 2.28
CA LEU A 492 -12.22 18.68 2.76
C LEU A 492 -13.08 18.05 1.66
N GLY A 493 -13.48 18.82 0.65
CA GLY A 493 -14.20 18.30 -0.51
C GLY A 493 -15.62 17.82 -0.22
N THR A 494 -16.28 18.42 0.77
CA THR A 494 -17.65 18.09 1.15
C THR A 494 -18.62 18.47 0.02
N MET A 495 -19.47 17.53 -0.36
CA MET A 495 -20.55 17.73 -1.34
C MET A 495 -21.90 17.53 -0.67
N PHE A 496 -22.89 18.32 -1.08
CA PHE A 496 -24.27 18.16 -0.62
C PHE A 496 -25.17 17.65 -1.73
N THR A 497 -26.10 16.78 -1.36
CA THR A 497 -27.17 16.31 -2.24
C THR A 497 -28.48 16.27 -1.47
N VAL A 498 -29.59 16.32 -2.21
CA VAL A 498 -30.93 16.24 -1.65
C VAL A 498 -31.66 15.04 -2.23
N SER A 499 -32.35 14.31 -1.37
CA SER A 499 -33.21 13.17 -1.72
C SER A 499 -34.58 13.29 -1.04
N ALA A 500 -35.51 12.40 -1.43
CA ALA A 500 -36.81 12.25 -0.77
C ALA A 500 -37.59 13.57 -0.59
N VAL A 501 -37.58 14.45 -1.59
CA VAL A 501 -38.32 15.72 -1.53
C VAL A 501 -39.83 15.46 -1.56
N GLU A 502 -40.53 15.96 -0.56
CA GLU A 502 -41.98 15.90 -0.45
C GLU A 502 -42.62 17.29 -0.64
N GLY A 503 -43.85 17.31 -1.14
CA GLY A 503 -44.59 18.54 -1.44
C GLY A 503 -44.54 18.93 -2.93
N GLY A 504 -45.01 20.13 -3.25
CA GLY A 504 -45.19 20.62 -4.63
C GLY A 504 -44.10 21.59 -5.12
N GLY A 505 -42.91 21.54 -4.52
CA GLY A 505 -41.81 22.48 -4.76
C GLY A 505 -40.51 21.83 -5.25
N SER A 506 -39.40 22.57 -5.17
CA SER A 506 -38.06 22.10 -5.49
C SER A 506 -37.03 22.54 -4.46
N VAL A 507 -35.97 21.75 -4.32
CA VAL A 507 -34.82 22.04 -3.45
C VAL A 507 -33.55 21.92 -4.30
N SER A 508 -32.65 22.90 -4.16
CA SER A 508 -31.30 22.86 -4.73
C SER A 508 -30.27 23.19 -3.67
N VAL A 509 -29.03 22.71 -3.85
CA VAL A 509 -27.91 23.06 -2.97
C VAL A 509 -26.77 23.58 -3.83
N GLY A 510 -26.28 24.78 -3.49
CA GLY A 510 -25.12 25.38 -4.13
C GLY A 510 -23.82 24.70 -3.75
N GLN A 511 -22.75 24.95 -4.51
CA GLN A 511 -21.40 24.46 -4.17
C GLN A 511 -20.87 25.04 -2.86
N ASP A 512 -21.41 26.18 -2.44
CA ASP A 512 -21.16 26.84 -1.16
C ASP A 512 -21.93 26.23 0.02
N GLY A 513 -22.73 25.18 -0.24
CA GLY A 513 -23.56 24.53 0.77
C GLY A 513 -24.85 25.28 1.09
N ILE A 514 -25.20 26.34 0.34
CA ILE A 514 -26.47 27.04 0.55
C ILE A 514 -27.61 26.26 -0.08
N VAL A 515 -28.55 25.83 0.76
CA VAL A 515 -29.79 25.17 0.35
C VAL A 515 -30.80 26.24 -0.04
N SER A 516 -31.43 26.09 -1.20
CA SER A 516 -32.49 26.97 -1.70
C SER A 516 -33.76 26.19 -1.94
N LEU A 517 -34.89 26.69 -1.42
CA LEU A 517 -36.20 26.08 -1.53
C LEU A 517 -37.12 26.96 -2.39
N SER A 518 -37.99 26.33 -3.17
CA SER A 518 -39.06 27.01 -3.91
C SER A 518 -40.34 26.18 -3.96
N GLY A 519 -41.50 26.84 -4.08
CA GLY A 519 -42.80 26.16 -4.10
C GLY A 519 -43.22 25.63 -2.72
N SER A 520 -44.03 24.58 -2.69
CA SER A 520 -44.63 24.03 -1.46
C SER A 520 -43.90 22.77 -0.96
N VAL A 521 -42.58 22.85 -0.78
CA VAL A 521 -41.78 21.77 -0.16
C VAL A 521 -42.21 21.58 1.29
N THR A 522 -42.41 20.33 1.73
CA THR A 522 -42.80 20.00 3.11
C THR A 522 -41.71 19.26 3.87
N SER A 523 -40.94 18.40 3.19
CA SER A 523 -39.80 17.71 3.80
C SER A 523 -38.80 17.26 2.75
N PHE A 524 -37.57 16.97 3.16
CA PHE A 524 -36.55 16.29 2.33
C PHE A 524 -35.40 15.75 3.17
N GLU A 525 -34.57 14.89 2.58
CA GLU A 525 -33.30 14.46 3.15
C GLU A 525 -32.15 15.30 2.60
N LEU A 526 -31.38 15.91 3.49
CA LEU A 526 -30.15 16.61 3.17
C LEU A 526 -28.95 15.72 3.50
N ASN A 527 -28.15 15.41 2.49
CA ASN A 527 -27.01 14.50 2.61
C ASN A 527 -25.70 15.25 2.39
N ALA A 528 -24.78 15.16 3.34
CA ALA A 528 -23.38 15.55 3.19
C ALA A 528 -22.55 14.32 2.83
N ILE A 529 -21.72 14.42 1.80
CA ILE A 529 -20.92 13.32 1.24
C ILE A 529 -19.47 13.76 1.14
N LEU A 530 -18.56 12.92 1.63
CA LEU A 530 -17.11 13.09 1.50
C LEU A 530 -16.56 12.35 0.28
N PHE A 531 -15.37 12.73 -0.20
CA PHE A 531 -14.71 12.03 -1.32
C PHE A 531 -14.41 10.55 -1.07
N ASN A 532 -14.23 10.15 0.20
CA ASN A 532 -14.04 8.76 0.59
C ASN A 532 -15.35 7.94 0.59
N GLY A 533 -16.50 8.58 0.27
CA GLY A 533 -17.81 7.95 0.19
C GLY A 533 -18.59 7.92 1.50
N GLU A 534 -18.01 8.39 2.61
CA GLU A 534 -18.75 8.58 3.86
C GLU A 534 -19.88 9.60 3.68
N ARG A 535 -20.98 9.35 4.40
CA ARG A 535 -22.19 10.17 4.30
C ARG A 535 -22.78 10.44 5.68
N ALA A 536 -23.33 11.64 5.82
CA ALA A 536 -24.20 11.99 6.95
C ALA A 536 -25.49 12.61 6.42
N THR A 537 -26.61 12.31 7.05
CA THR A 537 -27.95 12.71 6.59
C THR A 537 -28.71 13.41 7.70
N THR A 538 -29.36 14.52 7.37
CA THR A 538 -30.31 15.24 8.21
C THR A 538 -31.66 15.26 7.51
N TYR A 539 -32.73 14.91 8.23
CA TYR A 539 -34.08 15.07 7.75
C TYR A 539 -34.55 16.51 7.97
N VAL A 540 -34.95 17.20 6.91
CA VAL A 540 -35.38 18.60 6.97
C VAL A 540 -36.89 18.68 6.88
N ASN A 541 -37.52 19.21 7.92
CA ASN A 541 -38.93 19.56 7.94
C ASN A 541 -39.10 21.02 7.56
N VAL A 542 -40.08 21.30 6.71
CA VAL A 542 -40.31 22.61 6.13
C VAL A 542 -41.71 23.08 6.50
N ASN A 543 -41.78 24.15 7.30
CA ASN A 543 -43.02 24.71 7.86
C ASN A 543 -43.37 26.09 7.30
#